data_AF-A0A4P9VJ94-F1
#
_entry.id   AF-A0A4P9VJ94-F1
#
_cell.length_a   1.000
_cell.length_b   1.000
_cell.length_c   1.000
_cell.angle_alpha   90.00
_cell.angle_beta   90.00
_cell.angle_gamma   90.00
#
_symmetry.space_group_name_H-M   'P 1'
#
loop_
_entity.id
_entity.type
_entity.pdbx_description
1 polymer ?
#
loop_
_entity_poly.entity_id
_entity_poly.type
_entity_poly.pdbx_seq_one_letter_code
_entity_poly.pdbx_strand_id
1 'polypeptide(L)'
;MQRKLPTRFPEYNFHNIILVGHSNGGDISAWLANKGKPYISKIVTLDNRRVTLPKTAQIQVLSIRATEYPTAESVLLTEEEQDIYHSCIIEIESSKHMDLSDYGAISVKQRVESLIKGFLSGQDCNTLKSRNIATLE
;
A
#
# COMPACT_ATOMS: atom_id res chain seq x y z
N MET A 1 -9.41 -18.83 -9.21
CA MET A 1 -9.11 -18.43 -7.82
C MET A 1 -10.34 -18.61 -6.92
N GLN A 2 -11.36 -17.75 -7.00
CA GLN A 2 -12.54 -17.75 -6.11
C GLN A 2 -13.43 -19.01 -6.14
N ARG A 3 -13.39 -19.85 -7.19
CA ARG A 3 -14.22 -21.08 -7.25
C ARG A 3 -13.55 -22.34 -6.72
N LYS A 4 -12.25 -22.48 -6.94
CA LYS A 4 -11.51 -23.73 -6.63
C LYS A 4 -10.71 -23.64 -5.32
N LEU A 5 -10.18 -22.46 -4.99
CA LEU A 5 -9.32 -22.31 -3.82
C LEU A 5 -10.09 -22.30 -2.49
N PRO A 6 -11.28 -21.69 -2.35
CA PRO A 6 -12.03 -21.76 -1.10
C PRO A 6 -12.37 -23.18 -0.66
N THR A 7 -12.62 -24.09 -1.62
CA THR A 7 -12.87 -25.51 -1.31
C THR A 7 -11.61 -26.23 -0.84
N ARG A 8 -10.43 -25.84 -1.36
CA ARG A 8 -9.15 -26.50 -1.04
C ARG A 8 -8.51 -25.94 0.23
N PHE A 9 -8.72 -24.66 0.52
CA PHE A 9 -8.12 -23.95 1.64
C PHE A 9 -9.18 -23.08 2.34
N PRO A 10 -10.12 -23.69 3.07
CA PRO A 10 -11.26 -23.00 3.68
C PRO A 10 -10.86 -21.95 4.74
N GLU A 11 -9.65 -22.04 5.28
CA GLU A 11 -9.08 -21.11 6.25
C GLU A 11 -8.71 -19.73 5.67
N TYR A 12 -8.69 -19.57 4.34
CA TYR A 12 -8.38 -18.29 3.69
C TYR A 12 -9.59 -17.65 3.02
N ASN A 13 -9.67 -16.32 3.11
CA ASN A 13 -10.68 -15.53 2.44
C ASN A 13 -10.24 -15.09 1.03
N PHE A 14 -10.49 -15.92 0.02
CA PHE A 14 -10.18 -15.59 -1.38
C PHE A 14 -11.12 -14.55 -2.03
N HIS A 15 -12.08 -14.00 -1.28
CA HIS A 15 -12.93 -12.90 -1.72
C HIS A 15 -12.48 -11.54 -1.15
N ASN A 16 -11.48 -11.55 -0.26
CA ASN A 16 -11.00 -10.35 0.45
C ASN A 16 -9.46 -10.37 0.46
N ILE A 17 -8.87 -10.32 -0.74
CA ILE A 17 -7.42 -10.42 -0.94
C ILE A 17 -6.77 -9.05 -0.82
N ILE A 18 -5.62 -9.06 -0.14
CA ILE A 18 -4.70 -7.95 -0.03
C ILE A 18 -3.49 -8.23 -0.92
N LEU A 19 -3.15 -7.30 -1.81
CA LEU A 19 -1.92 -7.38 -2.59
C LEU A 19 -0.85 -6.50 -1.96
N VAL A 20 0.36 -7.01 -1.79
CA VAL A 20 1.50 -6.26 -1.26
C VAL A 20 2.66 -6.38 -2.24
N GLY A 21 3.31 -5.27 -2.56
CA GLY A 21 4.47 -5.33 -3.45
C GLY A 21 5.37 -4.11 -3.39
N HIS A 22 6.67 -4.37 -3.53
CA HIS A 22 7.73 -3.36 -3.62
C HIS A 22 8.12 -3.08 -5.06
N SER A 23 8.40 -1.82 -5.38
CA SER A 23 8.86 -1.37 -6.69
C SER A 23 7.95 -1.88 -7.81
N ASN A 24 8.45 -2.75 -8.70
CA ASN A 24 7.66 -3.38 -9.75
C ASN A 24 6.53 -4.27 -9.21
N GLY A 25 6.72 -4.92 -8.06
CA GLY A 25 5.64 -5.65 -7.38
C GLY A 25 4.50 -4.72 -6.93
N GLY A 26 4.84 -3.49 -6.54
CA GLY A 26 3.86 -2.45 -6.21
C GLY A 26 3.10 -1.99 -7.45
N ASP A 27 3.80 -1.83 -8.58
CA ASP A 27 3.16 -1.51 -9.88
C ASP A 27 2.24 -2.64 -10.35
N ILE A 28 2.64 -3.90 -10.20
CA ILE A 28 1.80 -5.07 -10.53
C ILE A 28 0.56 -5.11 -9.64
N SER A 29 0.69 -4.79 -8.36
CA SER A 29 -0.44 -4.71 -7.41
C SER A 29 -1.45 -3.65 -7.84
N ALA A 30 -0.97 -2.44 -8.16
CA ALA A 30 -1.81 -1.35 -8.66
C ALA A 30 -2.45 -1.70 -10.01
N TRP A 31 -1.69 -2.29 -10.94
CA TRP A 31 -2.18 -2.71 -12.25
C TRP A 31 -3.31 -3.72 -12.15
N LEU A 32 -3.16 -4.74 -11.31
CA LEU A 32 -4.18 -5.77 -11.13
C LEU A 32 -5.42 -5.22 -10.40
N ALA A 33 -5.23 -4.33 -9.42
CA ALA A 33 -6.32 -3.63 -8.76
C ALA A 33 -7.15 -2.78 -9.75
N ASN A 34 -6.49 -2.08 -10.67
CA ASN A 34 -7.13 -1.32 -11.76
C ASN A 34 -7.91 -2.20 -12.75
N LYS A 35 -7.70 -3.52 -12.78
CA LYS A 35 -8.54 -4.44 -13.56
C LYS A 35 -9.91 -4.71 -12.91
N GLY A 36 -10.22 -4.08 -11.77
CA GLY A 36 -11.53 -4.15 -11.13
C GLY A 36 -11.90 -5.56 -10.70
N LYS A 37 -10.92 -6.37 -10.27
CA LYS A 37 -11.16 -7.75 -9.88
C LYS A 37 -11.87 -7.79 -8.53
N PRO A 38 -13.07 -8.41 -8.42
CA PRO A 38 -13.92 -8.31 -7.23
C PRO A 38 -13.38 -9.03 -6.00
N TYR A 39 -12.28 -9.79 -6.12
CA TYR A 39 -11.63 -10.44 -4.99
C TYR A 39 -10.57 -9.57 -4.30
N ILE A 40 -10.19 -8.43 -4.88
CA ILE A 40 -9.18 -7.53 -4.31
C ILE A 40 -9.91 -6.47 -3.51
N SER A 41 -9.58 -6.37 -2.23
CA SER A 41 -10.20 -5.41 -1.31
C SER A 41 -9.21 -4.34 -0.85
N LYS A 42 -7.92 -4.66 -0.81
CA LYS A 42 -6.87 -3.74 -0.40
C LYS A 42 -5.59 -3.94 -1.21
N ILE A 43 -4.82 -2.88 -1.36
CA ILE A 43 -3.42 -2.97 -1.81
C ILE A 43 -2.50 -2.19 -0.87
N VAL A 44 -1.28 -2.70 -0.71
CA VAL A 44 -0.15 -2.03 -0.06
C VAL A 44 0.98 -1.94 -1.08
N THR A 45 1.34 -0.73 -1.50
CA THR A 45 2.48 -0.53 -2.40
C THR A 45 3.65 0.06 -1.63
N LEU A 46 4.85 -0.50 -1.85
CA LEU A 46 6.11 0.02 -1.32
C LEU A 46 6.88 0.63 -2.49
N ASP A 47 6.79 1.96 -2.60
CA ASP A 47 7.49 2.78 -3.60
C ASP A 47 7.27 2.35 -5.08
N ASN A 48 6.01 2.08 -5.47
CA ASN A 48 5.61 1.89 -6.88
C ASN A 48 5.75 3.19 -7.69
N ARG A 49 6.19 3.17 -8.94
CA ARG A 49 6.59 4.42 -9.63
C ARG A 49 6.04 4.60 -11.04
N ARG A 50 5.37 3.58 -11.58
CA ARG A 50 5.02 3.51 -13.01
C ARG A 50 3.52 3.36 -13.24
N VAL A 51 2.81 2.71 -12.33
CA VAL A 51 1.38 2.43 -12.48
C VAL A 51 0.57 3.24 -11.49
N THR A 52 -0.42 3.97 -12.00
CA THR A 52 -1.36 4.77 -11.22
C THR A 52 -2.10 3.94 -10.19
N LEU A 53 -2.21 4.47 -8.96
CA LEU A 53 -3.02 3.88 -7.90
C LEU A 53 -4.51 3.85 -8.29
N PRO A 54 -5.27 2.85 -7.83
CA PRO A 54 -6.68 2.73 -8.19
C PRO A 54 -7.50 3.91 -7.66
N LYS A 55 -8.21 4.58 -8.57
CA LYS A 55 -9.10 5.71 -8.31
C LYS A 55 -10.51 5.21 -7.99
N THR A 56 -10.65 4.47 -6.89
CA THR A 56 -11.91 3.85 -6.48
C THR A 56 -11.97 3.62 -4.97
N ALA A 57 -13.13 3.84 -4.37
CA ALA A 57 -13.42 3.50 -2.96
C ALA A 57 -13.67 1.99 -2.72
N GLN A 58 -13.77 1.17 -3.77
CA GLN A 58 -13.96 -0.28 -3.63
C GLN A 58 -12.68 -1.00 -3.17
N ILE A 59 -11.51 -0.40 -3.35
CA ILE A 59 -10.21 -0.96 -2.99
C ILE A 59 -9.51 0.03 -2.07
N GLN A 60 -9.24 -0.37 -0.83
CA GLN A 60 -8.47 0.48 0.09
C GLN A 60 -7.00 0.47 -0.31
N VAL A 61 -6.37 1.64 -0.35
CA VAL A 61 -4.97 1.79 -0.77
C VAL A 61 -4.13 2.32 0.37
N LEU A 62 -3.03 1.64 0.67
CA LEU A 62 -1.88 2.22 1.37
C LEU A 62 -0.68 2.26 0.41
N SER A 63 -0.11 3.43 0.19
CA SER A 63 1.16 3.58 -0.53
C SER A 63 2.22 4.18 0.38
N ILE A 64 3.28 3.42 0.66
CA ILE A 64 4.42 3.88 1.44
C ILE A 64 5.54 4.28 0.47
N ARG A 65 6.04 5.51 0.61
CA ARG A 65 6.97 6.14 -0.34
C ARG A 65 8.35 6.35 0.28
N ALA A 66 9.38 6.16 -0.55
CA ALA A 66 10.71 6.66 -0.27
C ALA A 66 10.92 8.01 -0.97
N THR A 67 11.72 8.89 -0.38
CA THR A 67 11.95 10.26 -0.89
C THR A 67 13.11 10.36 -1.89
N GLU A 68 13.93 9.31 -2.03
CA GLU A 68 15.16 9.31 -2.83
C GLU A 68 14.97 9.66 -4.32
N TYR A 69 13.86 9.26 -4.92
CA TYR A 69 13.62 9.49 -6.35
C TYR A 69 12.22 10.07 -6.58
N PRO A 70 12.05 10.94 -7.61
CA PRO A 70 10.75 11.47 -7.97
C PRO A 70 9.83 10.37 -8.53
N THR A 71 8.54 10.50 -8.27
CA THR A 71 7.51 9.63 -8.85
C THR A 71 6.93 10.29 -10.10
N ALA A 72 6.65 9.52 -11.15
CA ALA A 72 6.07 10.08 -12.37
C ALA A 72 4.71 10.75 -12.08
N GLU A 73 4.40 11.82 -12.81
CA GLU A 73 3.12 12.51 -12.70
C GLU A 73 1.96 11.53 -12.88
N SER A 74 0.85 11.75 -12.16
CA SER A 74 -0.37 10.92 -12.17
C SER A 74 -0.27 9.49 -11.63
N VAL A 75 0.89 9.05 -11.13
CA VAL A 75 1.02 7.73 -10.48
C VAL A 75 0.37 7.73 -9.10
N LEU A 76 0.60 8.80 -8.33
CA LEU A 76 0.03 8.99 -7.01
C LEU A 76 -1.31 9.71 -7.10
N LEU A 77 -2.16 9.45 -6.11
CA LEU A 77 -3.41 10.18 -5.92
C LEU A 77 -3.11 11.54 -5.28
N THR A 78 -3.88 12.55 -5.69
CA THR A 78 -3.90 13.85 -5.00
C THR A 78 -4.47 13.72 -3.58
N GLU A 79 -4.35 14.75 -2.75
CA GLU A 79 -4.99 14.75 -1.42
C GLU A 79 -6.51 14.64 -1.52
N GLU A 80 -7.13 15.35 -2.46
CA GLU A 80 -8.58 15.27 -2.72
C GLU A 80 -8.99 13.85 -3.13
N GLU A 81 -8.24 13.21 -4.04
CA GLU A 81 -8.51 11.83 -4.44
C GLU A 81 -8.28 10.83 -3.30
N GLN A 82 -7.32 11.08 -2.41
CA GLN A 82 -7.13 10.25 -1.22
C GLN A 82 -8.36 10.29 -0.31
N ASP A 83 -8.97 11.46 -0.14
CA ASP A 83 -10.20 11.62 0.66
C ASP A 83 -11.40 10.93 -0.01
N ILE A 84 -11.61 11.15 -1.32
CA ILE A 84 -12.71 10.57 -2.09
C ILE A 84 -12.63 9.03 -2.12
N TYR A 85 -11.43 8.48 -2.30
CA TYR A 85 -11.22 7.04 -2.46
C TYR A 85 -10.76 6.33 -1.18
N HIS A 86 -10.75 7.02 -0.04
CA HIS A 86 -10.28 6.49 1.26
C HIS A 86 -8.91 5.81 1.16
N SER A 87 -8.02 6.43 0.40
CA SER A 87 -6.67 5.98 0.13
C SER A 87 -5.67 6.76 0.98
N CYS A 88 -4.53 6.15 1.29
CA CYS A 88 -3.51 6.78 2.11
C CYS A 88 -2.13 6.66 1.48
N ILE A 89 -1.50 7.81 1.24
CA ILE A 89 -0.13 7.90 0.76
C ILE A 89 0.71 8.50 1.89
N ILE A 90 1.79 7.81 2.26
CA ILE A 90 2.67 8.19 3.36
C ILE A 90 4.11 8.10 2.89
N GLU A 91 4.84 9.19 3.04
CA GLU A 91 6.28 9.22 2.79
C GLU A 91 7.06 8.96 4.08
N ILE A 92 8.11 8.15 3.99
CA ILE A 92 9.07 7.99 5.08
C ILE A 92 10.25 8.91 4.75
N GLU A 93 10.36 10.00 5.50
CA GLU A 93 11.42 10.99 5.32
C GLU A 93 12.81 10.38 5.36
N SER A 94 13.71 10.91 4.53
CA SER A 94 15.11 10.46 4.41
C SER A 94 15.30 8.97 4.09
N SER A 95 14.28 8.28 3.56
CA SER A 95 14.38 6.87 3.17
C SER A 95 14.71 6.68 1.70
N LYS A 96 15.41 5.59 1.40
CA LYS A 96 15.81 5.17 0.06
C LYS A 96 14.85 4.12 -0.51
N HIS A 97 14.84 3.98 -1.82
CA HIS A 97 14.02 2.97 -2.50
C HIS A 97 14.26 1.56 -1.93
N MET A 98 15.53 1.25 -1.65
CA MET A 98 15.95 -0.04 -1.09
C MET A 98 15.68 -0.17 0.41
N ASP A 99 15.35 0.91 1.12
CA ASP A 99 15.00 0.82 2.54
C ASP A 99 13.66 0.12 2.79
N LEU A 100 12.81 0.04 1.76
CA LEU A 100 11.52 -0.66 1.82
C LEU A 100 11.64 -2.15 1.45
N SER A 101 12.83 -2.73 1.66
CA SER A 101 13.16 -4.13 1.43
C SER A 101 13.91 -4.70 2.64
N ASP A 102 14.28 -5.98 2.60
CA ASP A 102 15.05 -6.61 3.70
C ASP A 102 16.39 -5.93 3.97
N TYR A 103 16.97 -5.27 2.95
CA TYR A 103 18.22 -4.51 3.02
C TYR A 103 18.08 -3.15 3.71
N GLY A 104 16.87 -2.73 4.06
CA GLY A 104 16.64 -1.42 4.63
C GLY A 104 17.07 -1.23 6.07
N ALA A 105 17.29 0.03 6.43
CA ALA A 105 17.54 0.43 7.81
C ALA A 105 16.43 -0.09 8.74
N ILE A 106 16.83 -0.56 9.93
CA ILE A 106 15.89 -1.14 10.92
C ILE A 106 14.75 -0.18 11.26
N SER A 107 15.06 1.12 11.42
CA SER A 107 14.06 2.16 11.71
C SER A 107 13.02 2.30 10.60
N VAL A 108 13.43 2.27 9.33
CA VAL A 108 12.51 2.33 8.19
C VAL A 108 11.64 1.07 8.14
N LYS A 109 12.23 -0.11 8.33
CA LYS A 109 11.47 -1.38 8.37
C LYS A 109 10.43 -1.43 9.48
N GLN A 110 10.79 -0.97 10.68
CA GLN A 110 9.86 -0.87 11.81
C GLN A 110 8.71 0.10 11.52
N ARG A 111 9.00 1.20 10.82
CA ARG A 111 8.00 2.19 10.43
C ARG A 111 7.06 1.64 9.36
N VAL A 112 7.58 0.96 8.34
CA VAL A 112 6.79 0.22 7.35
C VAL A 112 5.87 -0.81 8.04
N GLU A 113 6.42 -1.61 8.95
CA GLU A 113 5.65 -2.61 9.69
C GLU A 113 4.52 -1.97 10.52
N SER A 114 4.80 -0.87 11.23
CA SER A 114 3.82 -0.12 12.01
C SER A 114 2.68 0.42 11.14
N LEU A 115 3.00 1.00 9.99
CA LEU A 115 2.01 1.52 9.02
C LEU A 115 1.15 0.40 8.45
N ILE A 116 1.75 -0.72 8.04
CA ILE A 116 1.01 -1.87 7.51
C ILE A 116 0.08 -2.43 8.59
N LYS A 117 0.56 -2.64 9.82
CA LYS A 117 -0.27 -3.11 10.94
C LYS A 117 -1.45 -2.18 11.21
N GLY A 118 -1.20 -0.87 11.26
CA GLY A 118 -2.25 0.13 11.41
C GLY A 118 -3.32 0.02 10.33
N PHE A 119 -2.90 -0.02 9.06
CA PHE A 119 -3.80 -0.14 7.91
C PHE A 119 -4.60 -1.45 7.90
N LEU A 120 -3.96 -2.57 8.25
CA LEU A 120 -4.64 -3.86 8.38
C LEU A 120 -5.68 -3.85 9.51
N SER A 121 -5.42 -3.12 10.60
CA SER A 121 -6.38 -2.91 11.69
C SER A 121 -7.51 -1.91 11.39
N GLY A 122 -7.51 -1.29 10.20
CA GLY A 122 -8.57 -0.38 9.77
C GLY A 122 -8.44 1.06 10.28
N GLN A 123 -7.23 1.48 10.68
CA GLN A 123 -6.98 2.88 11.03
C GLN A 123 -7.06 3.78 9.81
N ASP A 124 -7.59 4.99 10.02
CA ASP A 124 -7.68 6.01 8.98
C ASP A 124 -6.31 6.63 8.64
N CYS A 125 -6.26 7.36 7.52
CA CYS A 125 -5.01 7.90 7.02
C CYS A 125 -4.36 8.93 7.96
N ASN A 126 -5.13 9.72 8.70
CA ASN A 126 -4.58 10.70 9.64
C ASN A 126 -3.89 9.99 10.80
N THR A 127 -4.52 8.96 11.36
CA THR A 127 -3.93 8.11 12.39
C THR A 127 -2.62 7.46 11.90
N LEU A 128 -2.58 6.97 10.66
CA LEU A 128 -1.37 6.38 10.06
C LEU A 128 -0.26 7.43 9.85
N LYS A 129 -0.59 8.63 9.37
CA LYS A 129 0.35 9.74 9.23
C LYS A 129 0.95 10.16 10.58
N SER A 130 0.17 10.20 11.65
CA SER A 130 0.68 10.50 13.00
C SER A 130 1.67 9.45 13.50
N ARG A 131 1.38 8.15 13.28
CA ARG A 131 2.29 7.04 13.63
C ARG A 131 3.63 7.12 12.90
N ASN A 132 3.59 7.56 11.65
CA ASN A 132 4.78 7.81 10.85
C ASN A 132 5.71 8.76 11.63
N ILE A 133 5.19 9.90 12.09
CA ILE A 133 6.01 10.94 12.75
C ILE A 133 6.52 10.49 14.13
N ALA A 134 5.71 9.75 14.89
CA ALA A 134 5.98 9.41 16.29
C ALA A 134 7.13 8.41 16.53
N THR A 135 7.72 7.80 15.50
CA THR A 135 8.80 6.80 15.65
C THR A 135 10.22 7.40 15.64
N LEU A 136 10.34 8.72 15.87
CA LEU A 136 11.60 9.46 15.94
C LEU A 136 12.11 9.71 17.37
N GLU A 137 11.45 9.15 18.40
CA GLU A 137 11.86 9.23 19.82
C GLU A 137 12.37 7.89 20.35
#